data_AF-A0A1B1MFI9-F1
#
_entry.id   AF-A0A1B1MFI9-F1
#
_cell.length_a   1.000
_cell.length_b   1.000
_cell.length_c   1.000
_cell.angle_alpha   90.00
_cell.angle_beta   90.00
_cell.angle_gamma   90.00
#
_symmetry.space_group_name_H-M   'P 1'
#
loop_
_entity.id
_entity.type
_entity.pdbx_description
1 polymer ?
#
loop_
_entity_poly.entity_id
_entity_poly.type
_entity_poly.pdbx_seq_one_letter_code
_entity_poly.pdbx_strand_id
1 'polypeptide(L)' 'MSATEKAQPYPVVAAVSMRDLLASCAAAHAISTPPRMPDPQTAQRPAQDRKAA' A
#
# COMPACT_ATOMS: atom_id res chain seq x y z
N MET A 1 -4.90 38.78 9.70
CA MET A 1 -5.48 38.62 8.35
C MET A 1 -6.05 37.21 8.26
N SER A 2 -7.37 37.10 8.33
CA SER A 2 -8.07 35.81 8.39
C SER A 2 -8.22 35.25 6.98
N ALA A 3 -7.32 34.34 6.59
CA ALA A 3 -7.58 33.46 5.47
C ALA A 3 -8.57 32.40 5.96
N THR A 4 -9.86 32.69 5.81
CA THR A 4 -10.78 31.61 5.48
C THR A 4 -10.35 31.10 4.10
N GLU A 5 -9.30 30.29 4.09
CA GLU A 5 -9.05 29.32 3.04
C GLU A 5 -10.32 28.50 2.98
N LYS A 6 -11.21 28.90 2.07
CA LYS A 6 -12.44 28.19 1.79
C LYS A 6 -12.01 26.75 1.58
N ALA A 7 -12.35 25.87 2.52
CA ALA A 7 -12.24 24.44 2.34
C ALA A 7 -13.11 24.13 1.12
N GLN A 8 -12.47 24.19 -0.05
CA GLN A 8 -13.05 23.80 -1.31
C GLN A 8 -13.50 22.37 -1.07
N PRO A 9 -14.78 22.03 -1.31
CA PRO A 9 -15.26 20.69 -1.04
C PRO A 9 -14.35 19.74 -1.80
N TYR A 10 -13.49 19.04 -1.05
CA TYR A 10 -12.54 18.12 -1.63
C TYR A 10 -13.37 17.16 -2.46
N PRO A 11 -12.95 16.81 -3.69
CA PRO A 11 -13.64 15.76 -4.41
C PRO A 11 -13.77 14.59 -3.44
N VAL A 12 -15.01 14.18 -3.14
CA VAL A 12 -15.27 13.00 -2.32
C VAL A 12 -14.55 11.90 -3.04
N VAL A 13 -13.38 11.52 -2.51
CA VAL A 13 -12.61 10.36 -2.98
C VAL A 13 -13.62 9.23 -2.98
N ALA A 14 -14.00 8.82 -4.19
CA ALA A 14 -15.07 7.84 -4.42
C ALA A 14 -14.91 6.72 -3.41
N ALA A 15 -16.01 6.33 -2.75
CA ALA A 15 -16.02 5.44 -1.60
C ALA A 15 -14.96 4.33 -1.74
N VAL A 16 -13.80 4.55 -1.12
CA VAL A 16 -12.68 3.61 -1.20
C VAL A 16 -13.09 2.37 -0.46
N SER A 17 -12.96 1.22 -1.12
CA SER A 17 -13.25 -0.03 -0.44
C SER A 17 -12.20 -0.25 0.66
N MET A 18 -12.59 -0.96 1.72
CA MET A 18 -11.64 -1.36 2.77
C MET A 18 -10.42 -2.10 2.19
N ARG A 19 -10.63 -2.82 1.08
CA ARG A 19 -9.57 -3.50 0.34
C ARG A 19 -8.53 -2.53 -0.24
N ASP A 20 -8.99 -1.43 -0.84
CA ASP A 20 -8.10 -0.44 -1.44
C ASP A 20 -7.27 0.30 -0.38
N LEU A 21 -7.86 0.54 0.79
CA LEU A 21 -7.14 1.10 1.93
C LEU A 21 -6.05 0.13 2.42
N LEU A 22 -6.39 -1.15 2.60
CA LEU A 22 -5.41 -2.18 3.01
C LEU A 22 -4.29 -2.36 1.99
N ALA A 23 -4.62 -2.36 0.69
CA ALA A 23 -3.63 -2.43 -0.38
C ALA A 23 -2.69 -1.21 -0.36
N SER A 24 -3.24 -0.02 -0.13
CA SER A 24 -2.45 1.21 0.01
C SER A 24 -1.50 1.16 1.21
N CYS A 25 -1.96 0.63 2.36
CA CYS A 25 -1.10 0.43 3.53
C CYS A 25 0.04 -0.56 3.27
N ALA A 26 -0.24 -1.67 2.57
CA ALA A 26 0.81 -2.64 2.19
C ALA A 26 1.85 -2.02 1.24
N ALA A 27 1.39 -1.22 0.27
CA ALA A 27 2.28 -0.49 -0.63
C ALA A 27 3.16 0.52 0.12
N ALA A 28 2.58 1.30 1.02
CA ALA A 28 3.35 2.24 1.85
C ALA A 28 4.41 1.52 2.69
N HIS A 29 4.08 0.35 3.26
CA HIS A 29 5.05 -0.44 4.01
C HIS A 29 6.23 -0.89 3.15
N ALA A 30 5.99 -1.37 1.91
CA ALA A 30 7.04 -1.76 0.99
C ALA A 30 7.95 -0.59 0.55
N ILE A 31 7.38 0.62 0.44
CA ILE A 31 8.13 1.84 0.11
C ILE A 31 9.01 2.26 1.28
N SER A 32 8.45 2.33 2.49
CA SER A 32 9.17 2.76 3.69
C SER A 32 10.12 1.70 4.24
N THR A 33 9.85 0.43 3.92
CA THR A 33 10.62 -0.73 4.36
C THR A 33 11.06 -1.49 3.11
N PRO A 34 12.11 -1.01 2.42
CA PRO A 34 12.62 -1.73 1.27
C PRO A 34 13.02 -3.14 1.72
N PRO A 35 12.66 -4.18 0.95
CA PRO A 35 13.02 -5.54 1.31
C PRO A 35 14.54 -5.63 1.41
N ARG A 36 15.04 -6.27 2.48
CA ARG A 36 16.45 -6.68 2.50
C ARG A 36 16.69 -7.55 1.29
N MET A 37 17.84 -7.35 0.62
CA MET A 37 18.22 -8.20 -0.50
C MET A 37 18.05 -9.66 -0.07
N PRO A 38 17.37 -10.48 -0.89
CA PRO A 38 17.23 -11.89 -0.60
C PRO A 38 18.62 -12.46 -0.32
N ASP A 39 18.79 -13.12 0.82
CA ASP A 39 19.96 -13.94 1.04
C ASP A 39 20.01 -14.94 -0.14
N PRO A 40 21.15 -15.08 -0.84
CA PRO A 40 21.25 -15.95 -2.01
C PRO A 40 20.85 -17.40 -1.72
N GLN A 41 20.95 -17.85 -0.47
CA GLN A 41 20.49 -19.18 -0.05
C GLN A 41 18.95 -19.28 0.09
N THR A 42 18.28 -18.15 0.32
CA THR A 42 16.80 -18.08 0.48
C THR A 42 16.09 -17.75 -0.83
N ALA A 43 16.77 -17.05 -1.76
CA ALA A 43 16.25 -16.69 -3.08
C ALA A 43 15.95 -17.90 -3.98
N GLN A 44 16.55 -19.06 -3.71
CA GLN A 44 16.34 -20.28 -4.49
C GLN A 44 15.06 -21.03 -4.14
N ARG A 45 14.31 -20.63 -3.11
CA ARG A 45 13.04 -21.29 -2.80
C ARG A 45 11.94 -20.60 -3.61
N PRO A 46 11.36 -21.25 -4.63
CA PRO A 46 10.23 -20.67 -5.34
C PRO A 46 9.13 -20.44 -4.31
N ALA A 47 8.54 -19.25 -4.32
CA ALA A 47 7.30 -19.00 -3.60
C ALA A 47 6.29 -20.02 -4.15
N GLN A 48 6.06 -21.09 -3.40
CA GLN A 48 5.09 -22.11 -3.77
C GLN A 48 3.73 -21.40 -3.73
N ASP A 49 3.19 -21.13 -4.92
CA ASP A 49 1.86 -20.61 -5.12
C ASP A 49 0.86 -21.54 -4.44
N ARG A 50 0.54 -21.23 -3.19
CA ARG A 50 -0.55 -21.86 -2.45
C ARG A 50 -1.86 -21.26 -2.96
N LYS A 51 -2.18 -21.53 -4.23
CA LYS A 51 -3.54 -21.44 -4.73
C LYS A 51 -4.29 -22.64 -4.18
N ALA A 52 -5.05 -22.42 -3.11
CA ALA A 52 -6.08 -23.34 -2.69
C ALA A 52 -7.08 -23.48 -3.85
N ALA A 53 -7.24 -24.71 -4.35
CA ALA A 53 -8.33 -25.16 -5.20
C ALA A 53 -9.04 -26.30 -4.46
#